data_AF-A0AAQ1AGZ4-F1
#
_entry.id   AF-A0AAQ1AGZ4-F1
#
_cell.length_a   1.000
_cell.length_b   1.000
_cell.length_c   1.000
_cell.angle_alpha   90.00
_cell.angle_beta   90.00
_cell.angle_gamma   90.00
#
_symmetry.space_group_name_H-M   'P 1'
#
loop_
_entity.id
_entity.type
_entity.pdbx_description
1 polymer ?
#
loop_
_entity_poly.entity_id
_entity_poly.type
_entity_poly.pdbx_seq_one_letter_code
_entity_poly.pdbx_strand_id
1 'polypeptide(L)'
;MLTELEKTKRALAGKHRAIDDWLDARQALLVEYMRLAGLTPARNKQRSLPSPSELQRFCDQLVDYVSAGHFEIYNHVVAAFEQASGDKLELAKRIYPHIRECTEFALEFNDKYSNADEAQMLLLDEDLNQLGPVLEDRFKQEDRLVKALQVVESLSAQRV
;
A
#
# COMPACT_ATOMS: atom_id res chain seq x y z
N MET A 1 -2.99 -2.13 10.92
CA MET A 1 -2.10 -2.32 9.75
C MET A 1 -1.01 -3.38 9.97
N LEU A 2 -0.02 -3.20 10.88
CA LEU A 2 1.06 -4.19 11.08
C LEU A 2 0.55 -5.60 11.41
N THR A 3 -0.40 -5.73 12.34
CA THR A 3 -0.97 -7.02 12.72
C THR A 3 -1.65 -7.73 11.54
N GLU A 4 -2.30 -6.98 10.65
CA GLU A 4 -2.93 -7.56 9.45
C GLU A 4 -1.87 -7.98 8.43
N LEU A 5 -0.81 -7.19 8.26
CA LEU A 5 0.34 -7.56 7.44
C LEU A 5 0.97 -8.87 7.91
N GLU A 6 1.18 -9.05 9.22
CA GLU A 6 1.72 -10.29 9.79
C GLU A 6 0.81 -11.50 9.52
N LYS A 7 -0.51 -11.33 9.60
CA LYS A 7 -1.46 -12.40 9.24
C LYS A 7 -1.34 -12.75 7.76
N THR A 8 -1.27 -11.75 6.89
CA THR A 8 -1.14 -11.93 5.44
C THR A 8 0.21 -12.58 5.09
N LYS A 9 1.32 -12.16 5.70
CA LYS A 9 2.64 -12.80 5.57
C LYS A 9 2.60 -14.28 5.96
N ARG A 10 2.03 -14.63 7.13
CA ARG A 10 1.89 -16.04 7.54
C ARG A 10 1.11 -16.90 6.54
N ALA A 11 0.11 -16.31 5.87
CA ALA A 11 -0.72 -17.04 4.92
C ALA A 11 -0.08 -17.18 3.54
N LEU A 12 0.81 -16.26 3.15
CA LEU A 12 1.23 -16.09 1.76
C LEU A 12 2.75 -16.21 1.53
N ALA A 13 3.57 -15.99 2.55
CA ALA A 13 5.02 -15.93 2.39
C ALA A 13 5.60 -17.25 1.86
N GLY A 14 6.56 -17.15 0.95
CA GLY A 14 7.25 -18.29 0.34
C GLY A 14 6.45 -19.04 -0.72
N LYS A 15 5.24 -18.58 -1.07
CA LYS A 15 4.43 -19.19 -2.14
C LYS A 15 4.79 -18.68 -3.53
N HIS A 16 5.20 -17.41 -3.63
CA HIS A 16 5.58 -16.79 -4.91
C HIS A 16 6.48 -15.57 -4.64
N ARG A 17 7.60 -15.47 -5.37
CA ARG A 17 8.60 -14.41 -5.17
C ARG A 17 8.01 -13.00 -5.25
N ALA A 18 7.15 -12.73 -6.25
CA ALA A 18 6.52 -11.42 -6.39
C ALA A 18 5.60 -11.07 -5.20
N ILE A 19 4.98 -12.07 -4.55
CA ILE A 19 4.15 -11.83 -3.36
C ILE A 19 5.06 -11.50 -2.17
N ASP A 20 6.20 -12.16 -2.04
CA ASP A 20 7.18 -11.87 -1.01
C ASP A 20 7.76 -10.46 -1.16
N ASP A 21 8.19 -10.10 -2.37
CA ASP A 21 8.72 -8.77 -2.70
C ASP A 21 7.68 -7.67 -2.38
N TRP A 22 6.41 -7.90 -2.73
CA TRP A 22 5.31 -6.98 -2.40
C TRP A 22 5.06 -6.85 -0.89
N LEU A 23 5.06 -7.96 -0.14
CA LEU A 23 4.86 -7.94 1.31
C LEU A 23 6.01 -7.24 2.03
N ASP A 24 7.23 -7.36 1.51
CA ASP A 24 8.42 -6.69 2.05
C ASP A 24 8.40 -5.19 1.74
N ALA A 25 8.05 -4.78 0.52
CA ALA A 25 7.86 -3.37 0.16
C ALA A 25 6.79 -2.71 1.05
N ARG A 26 5.66 -3.39 1.26
CA ARG A 26 4.60 -2.93 2.17
C ARG A 26 5.09 -2.78 3.60
N GLN A 27 5.85 -3.76 4.11
CA GLN A 27 6.39 -3.68 5.47
C GLN A 27 7.33 -2.48 5.62
N ALA A 28 8.24 -2.28 4.67
CA ALA A 28 9.17 -1.17 4.67
C ALA A 28 8.45 0.17 4.70
N LEU A 29 7.43 0.36 3.85
CA LEU A 29 6.60 1.56 3.82
C LEU A 29 5.89 1.80 5.17
N LEU A 30 5.30 0.75 5.74
CA LEU A 30 4.51 0.87 6.97
C LEU A 30 5.38 1.22 8.20
N VAL A 31 6.58 0.64 8.28
CA VAL A 31 7.55 0.96 9.34
C VAL A 31 7.95 2.43 9.27
N GLU A 32 8.23 2.93 8.06
CA GLU A 32 8.61 4.33 7.85
C GLU A 32 7.44 5.28 8.16
N TYR A 33 6.22 4.94 7.71
CA TYR A 33 5.00 5.66 8.06
C TYR A 33 4.83 5.77 9.58
N MET A 34 4.95 4.67 10.32
CA MET A 34 4.80 4.67 11.78
C MET A 34 5.89 5.50 12.47
N ARG A 35 7.09 5.53 11.92
CA ARG A 35 8.21 6.34 12.41
C ARG A 35 7.91 7.83 12.25
N LEU A 36 7.46 8.26 11.07
CA LEU A 36 7.09 9.66 10.79
C LEU A 36 5.85 10.09 11.57
N ALA A 37 4.83 9.23 11.64
CA ALA A 37 3.61 9.47 12.42
C ALA A 37 3.84 9.38 13.94
N GLY A 38 5.06 9.14 14.40
CA GLY A 38 5.43 9.09 15.82
C GLY A 38 4.72 7.99 16.61
N LEU A 39 4.34 6.91 15.93
CA LEU A 39 3.65 5.74 16.51
C LEU A 39 4.63 4.70 17.06
N THR A 40 5.93 4.97 17.02
CA THR A 40 6.98 4.09 17.56
C THR A 40 7.19 4.31 19.06
N PRO A 41 7.20 3.25 19.90
CA PRO A 41 7.27 3.36 21.36
C PRO A 41 8.56 4.00 21.91
N ALA A 42 9.62 4.14 21.10
CA ALA A 42 10.89 4.75 21.51
C ALA A 42 10.87 6.29 21.56
N ARG A 43 9.85 6.96 21.00
CA ARG A 43 9.81 8.43 20.86
C ARG A 43 9.15 9.13 22.06
N ASN A 44 9.66 8.89 23.28
CA ASN A 44 9.20 9.51 24.53
C ASN A 44 9.89 10.85 24.88
N LYS A 45 10.53 11.52 23.92
CA LYS A 45 11.11 12.86 24.10
C LYS A 45 10.69 13.71 22.89
N GLN A 46 10.13 14.90 23.17
CA GLN A 46 9.74 15.96 22.23
C GLN A 46 9.82 15.56 20.75
N ARG A 47 8.64 15.30 20.16
CA ARG A 47 8.48 14.95 18.74
C ARG A 47 9.04 16.09 17.89
N SER A 48 10.30 15.96 17.45
CA SER A 48 10.88 16.84 16.45
C SER A 48 10.30 16.47 15.08
N LEU A 49 10.06 17.51 14.26
CA LEU A 49 9.74 17.33 12.85
C LEU A 49 10.81 16.44 12.20
N PRO A 50 10.43 15.53 11.29
CA PRO A 50 11.40 14.75 10.54
C PRO A 50 12.28 15.67 9.71
N SER A 51 13.51 15.25 9.47
CA SER A 51 14.39 15.93 8.52
C SER A 51 13.82 15.83 7.09
N PRO A 52 14.14 16.79 6.20
CA PRO A 52 13.72 16.72 4.80
C PRO A 52 14.14 15.42 4.11
N SER A 53 15.33 14.88 4.42
CA SER A 53 15.81 13.61 3.88
C SER A 53 14.99 12.40 4.34
N GLU A 54 14.52 12.42 5.59
CA GLU A 54 13.67 11.36 6.14
C GLU A 54 12.29 11.35 5.49
N LEU A 55 11.75 12.55 5.25
CA LEU A 55 10.47 12.71 4.56
C LEU A 55 10.57 12.34 3.08
N GLN A 56 11.63 12.78 2.39
CA GLN A 56 11.86 12.43 0.98
C GLN A 56 11.96 10.92 0.81
N ARG A 57 12.73 10.24 1.66
CA ARG A 57 12.85 8.77 1.63
C ARG A 57 11.49 8.08 1.76
N PHE A 58 10.63 8.58 2.66
CA PHE A 58 9.28 8.04 2.79
C PHE A 58 8.44 8.29 1.54
N CYS A 59 8.50 9.49 0.96
CA CYS A 59 7.80 9.82 -0.27
C CYS A 59 8.27 8.93 -1.44
N ASP A 60 9.57 8.71 -1.59
CA ASP A 60 10.14 7.80 -2.60
C ASP A 60 9.59 6.38 -2.41
N GLN A 61 9.62 5.86 -1.18
CA GLN A 61 9.06 4.54 -0.87
C GLN A 61 7.55 4.44 -1.12
N LEU A 62 6.82 5.51 -0.84
CA LEU A 62 5.38 5.59 -1.08
C LEU A 62 5.07 5.57 -2.58
N VAL A 63 5.77 6.40 -3.36
CA VAL A 63 5.64 6.46 -4.82
C VAL A 63 6.05 5.12 -5.45
N ASP A 64 7.14 4.52 -5.02
CA ASP A 64 7.58 3.20 -5.47
C ASP A 64 6.52 2.13 -5.20
N TYR A 65 5.95 2.12 -3.98
CA TYR A 65 4.93 1.14 -3.61
C TYR A 65 3.63 1.31 -4.41
N VAL A 66 3.15 2.55 -4.57
CA VAL A 66 1.93 2.78 -5.34
C VAL A 66 2.16 2.49 -6.81
N SER A 67 3.33 2.83 -7.36
CA SER A 67 3.69 2.59 -8.76
C SER A 67 3.88 1.11 -9.07
N ALA A 68 4.62 0.36 -8.24
CA ALA A 68 4.79 -1.08 -8.39
C ALA A 68 3.44 -1.81 -8.37
N GLY A 69 2.57 -1.45 -7.41
CA GLY A 69 1.20 -1.97 -7.33
C GLY A 69 0.33 -1.55 -8.53
N HIS A 70 0.50 -0.34 -9.06
CA HIS A 70 -0.30 0.13 -10.20
C HIS A 70 0.13 -0.48 -11.54
N PHE A 71 1.26 -1.18 -11.63
CA PHE A 71 1.66 -1.87 -12.86
C PHE A 71 1.45 -3.39 -12.79
N GLU A 72 1.85 -4.08 -11.72
CA GLU A 72 1.75 -5.54 -11.67
C GLU A 72 0.34 -6.02 -11.27
N ILE A 73 -0.23 -5.46 -10.21
CA ILE A 73 -1.58 -5.80 -9.74
C ILE A 73 -2.63 -5.29 -10.74
N TYR A 74 -2.43 -4.11 -11.32
CA TYR A 74 -3.34 -3.54 -12.30
C TYR A 74 -3.50 -4.44 -13.53
N ASN A 75 -2.41 -5.00 -14.06
CA ASN A 75 -2.50 -5.93 -15.19
C ASN A 75 -3.28 -7.20 -14.84
N HIS A 76 -3.15 -7.73 -13.62
CA HIS A 76 -3.94 -8.88 -13.17
C HIS A 76 -5.42 -8.52 -12.93
N VAL A 77 -5.70 -7.32 -12.40
CA VAL A 77 -7.07 -6.80 -12.23
C VAL A 77 -7.72 -6.49 -13.58
N VAL A 78 -6.98 -5.94 -14.53
CA VAL A 78 -7.43 -5.62 -15.89
C VAL A 78 -7.61 -6.89 -16.72
N ALA A 79 -6.68 -7.84 -16.67
CA ALA A 79 -6.85 -9.16 -17.29
C ALA A 79 -8.03 -9.91 -16.67
N ALA A 80 -8.22 -9.79 -15.35
CA ALA A 80 -9.46 -10.24 -14.72
C ALA A 80 -10.66 -9.49 -15.31
N PHE A 81 -10.64 -8.17 -15.49
CA PHE A 81 -11.71 -7.40 -16.15
C PHE A 81 -12.02 -7.87 -17.58
N GLU A 82 -11.00 -8.15 -18.40
CA GLU A 82 -11.14 -8.53 -19.81
C GLU A 82 -11.64 -9.97 -19.98
N GLN A 83 -11.35 -10.86 -19.03
CA GLN A 83 -11.76 -12.27 -19.06
C GLN A 83 -12.90 -12.60 -18.08
N ALA A 84 -13.29 -11.67 -17.19
CA ALA A 84 -14.30 -11.90 -16.16
C ALA A 84 -15.72 -11.67 -16.68
N SER A 85 -16.51 -12.73 -16.62
CA SER A 85 -17.96 -12.65 -16.47
C SER A 85 -18.35 -13.01 -15.03
N GLY A 86 -19.39 -12.34 -14.48
CA GLY A 86 -19.90 -12.60 -13.13
C GLY A 86 -19.08 -11.95 -12.00
N ASP A 87 -18.88 -12.68 -10.90
CA ASP A 87 -18.36 -12.17 -9.62
C ASP A 87 -16.96 -11.53 -9.67
N LYS A 88 -16.12 -11.95 -10.63
CA LYS A 88 -14.76 -11.41 -10.81
C LYS A 88 -14.76 -9.95 -11.30
N LEU A 89 -15.74 -9.58 -12.12
CA LEU A 89 -15.91 -8.21 -12.61
C LEU A 89 -16.35 -7.27 -11.48
N GLU A 90 -17.25 -7.73 -10.62
CA GLU A 90 -17.72 -6.97 -9.45
C GLU A 90 -16.62 -6.73 -8.42
N LEU A 91 -15.75 -7.73 -8.21
CA LEU A 91 -14.57 -7.56 -7.37
C LEU A 91 -13.63 -6.48 -7.91
N ALA A 92 -13.37 -6.49 -9.21
CA ALA A 92 -12.47 -5.54 -9.86
C ALA A 92 -13.04 -4.10 -9.84
N LYS A 93 -14.35 -3.94 -10.11
CA LYS A 93 -15.06 -2.66 -9.96
C LYS A 93 -15.01 -2.11 -8.54
N ARG A 94 -14.97 -2.99 -7.52
CA ARG A 94 -14.85 -2.59 -6.12
C ARG A 94 -13.43 -2.20 -5.74
N ILE A 95 -12.42 -2.94 -6.21
CA ILE A 95 -11.02 -2.72 -5.83
C ILE A 95 -10.44 -1.48 -6.50
N TYR A 96 -10.70 -1.30 -7.81
CA TYR A 96 -10.02 -0.29 -8.61
C TYR A 96 -10.15 1.16 -8.09
N PRO A 97 -11.35 1.64 -7.69
CA PRO A 97 -11.50 3.01 -7.18
C PRO A 97 -10.61 3.31 -5.97
N HIS A 98 -10.48 2.36 -5.05
CA HIS A 98 -9.66 2.51 -3.85
C HIS A 98 -8.15 2.50 -4.15
N ILE A 99 -7.70 1.67 -5.10
CA ILE A 99 -6.30 1.67 -5.56
C ILE A 99 -5.97 3.02 -6.21
N ARG A 100 -6.88 3.54 -7.04
CA ARG A 100 -6.73 4.81 -7.72
C ARG A 100 -6.69 5.97 -6.73
N GLU A 101 -7.65 6.05 -5.81
CA GLU A 101 -7.73 7.10 -4.77
C GLU A 101 -6.44 7.16 -3.94
N CYS A 102 -5.94 6.01 -3.50
CA CYS A 102 -4.68 5.99 -2.75
C CYS A 102 -3.47 6.38 -3.60
N THR A 103 -3.47 6.06 -4.89
CA THR A 103 -2.38 6.45 -5.81
C THR A 103 -2.39 7.96 -6.03
N GLU A 104 -3.56 8.56 -6.29
CA GLU A 104 -3.72 10.00 -6.43
C GLU A 104 -3.26 10.73 -5.16
N PHE A 105 -3.74 10.29 -3.99
CA PHE A 105 -3.34 10.86 -2.69
C PHE A 105 -1.83 10.75 -2.46
N ALA A 106 -1.23 9.60 -2.79
CA ALA A 106 0.21 9.38 -2.61
C ALA A 106 1.07 10.31 -3.49
N LEU A 107 0.64 10.55 -4.73
CA LEU A 107 1.31 11.48 -5.65
C LEU A 107 1.17 12.93 -5.17
N GLU A 108 -0.04 13.34 -4.76
CA GLU A 108 -0.26 14.67 -4.18
C GLU A 108 0.57 14.89 -2.90
N PHE A 109 0.66 13.88 -2.04
CA PHE A 109 1.50 13.91 -0.84
C PHE A 109 2.98 14.08 -1.23
N ASN A 110 3.48 13.27 -2.17
CA ASN A 110 4.86 13.39 -2.65
C ASN A 110 5.16 14.77 -3.22
N ASP A 111 4.28 15.32 -4.05
CA ASP A 111 4.45 16.63 -4.68
C ASP A 111 4.45 17.75 -3.64
N LYS A 112 3.56 17.68 -2.64
CA LYS A 112 3.49 18.64 -1.53
C LYS A 112 4.79 18.70 -0.73
N TYR A 113 5.45 17.55 -0.53
CA TYR A 113 6.60 17.44 0.37
C TYR A 113 7.97 17.39 -0.30
N SER A 114 8.05 17.27 -1.63
CA SER A 114 9.31 17.24 -2.38
C SER A 114 10.19 18.48 -2.19
N ASN A 115 9.59 19.64 -1.94
CA ASN A 115 10.29 20.90 -1.65
C ASN A 115 9.59 21.69 -0.53
N ALA A 116 9.08 20.99 0.49
CA ALA A 116 8.27 21.63 1.53
C ALA A 116 9.04 22.71 2.31
N ASP A 117 8.41 23.87 2.47
CA ASP A 117 8.86 24.91 3.39
C ASP A 117 8.44 24.61 4.85
N GLU A 118 8.84 25.47 5.78
CA GLU A 118 8.49 25.32 7.20
C GLU A 118 6.98 25.31 7.44
N ALA A 119 6.20 26.09 6.67
CA ALA A 119 4.75 26.16 6.83
C ALA A 119 4.07 24.86 6.37
N GLN A 120 4.54 24.28 5.26
CA GLN A 120 4.07 22.97 4.79
C GLN A 120 4.46 21.86 5.76
N MET A 121 5.66 21.92 6.36
CA MET A 121 6.09 20.94 7.37
C MET A 121 5.22 20.94 8.64
N LEU A 122 4.57 22.05 8.98
CA LEU A 122 3.61 22.10 10.09
C LEU A 122 2.30 21.33 9.80
N LEU A 123 1.98 21.08 8.53
CA LEU A 123 0.80 20.31 8.12
C LEU A 123 1.07 18.80 8.06
N LEU A 124 2.33 18.37 8.22
CA LEU A 124 2.74 16.98 8.02
C LEU A 124 2.01 16.00 8.92
N ASP A 125 1.81 16.34 10.19
CA ASP A 125 1.09 15.45 11.12
C ASP A 125 -0.38 15.26 10.70
N GLU A 126 -1.03 16.30 10.16
CA GLU A 126 -2.40 16.21 9.65
C GLU A 126 -2.46 15.35 8.39
N ASP A 127 -1.57 15.58 7.42
CA ASP A 127 -1.54 14.82 6.18
C ASP A 127 -1.17 13.35 6.41
N LEU A 128 -0.25 13.05 7.35
CA LEU A 128 0.06 11.68 7.75
C LEU A 128 -1.16 10.99 8.36
N ASN A 129 -1.95 11.69 9.18
CA ASN A 129 -3.18 11.16 9.75
C ASN A 129 -4.23 10.86 8.67
N GLN A 130 -4.23 11.59 7.55
CA GLN A 130 -5.09 11.32 6.39
C GLN A 130 -4.55 10.19 5.51
N LEU A 131 -3.23 10.11 5.33
CA LEU A 131 -2.56 9.07 4.55
C LEU A 131 -2.76 7.66 5.15
N GLY A 132 -2.76 7.55 6.48
CA GLY A 132 -2.90 6.27 7.18
C GLY A 132 -4.14 5.46 6.80
N PRO A 133 -5.36 6.02 6.94
CA PRO A 133 -6.60 5.36 6.50
C PRO A 133 -6.63 4.98 5.02
N VAL A 134 -6.08 5.85 4.15
CA VAL A 134 -6.01 5.63 2.70
C VAL A 134 -5.11 4.42 2.38
N LEU A 135 -3.93 4.34 3.01
CA LEU A 135 -3.04 3.19 2.92
C LEU A 135 -3.69 1.92 3.48
N GLU A 136 -4.36 2.02 4.63
CA GLU A 136 -5.03 0.87 5.25
C GLU A 136 -6.10 0.28 4.33
N ASP A 137 -6.91 1.12 3.69
CA ASP A 137 -7.92 0.65 2.75
C ASP A 137 -7.27 0.01 1.52
N ARG A 138 -6.25 0.65 0.91
CA ARG A 138 -5.50 0.04 -0.20
C ARG A 138 -4.98 -1.34 0.18
N PHE A 139 -4.34 -1.50 1.33
CA PHE A 139 -3.81 -2.80 1.76
C PHE A 139 -4.90 -3.86 1.90
N LYS A 140 -6.08 -3.49 2.42
CA LYS A 140 -7.23 -4.41 2.51
C LYS A 140 -7.71 -4.86 1.13
N GLN A 141 -7.74 -3.96 0.14
CA GLN A 141 -8.17 -4.31 -1.20
C GLN A 141 -7.15 -5.20 -1.92
N GLU A 142 -5.86 -4.91 -1.77
CA GLU A 142 -4.81 -5.76 -2.34
C GLU A 142 -4.80 -7.17 -1.70
N ASP A 143 -5.02 -7.27 -0.39
CA ASP A 143 -5.15 -8.56 0.30
C ASP A 143 -6.33 -9.39 -0.23
N ARG A 144 -7.45 -8.73 -0.57
CA ARG A 144 -8.59 -9.40 -1.22
C ARG A 144 -8.23 -9.89 -2.61
N LEU A 145 -7.49 -9.10 -3.38
CA LEU A 145 -7.06 -9.48 -4.72
C LEU A 145 -6.16 -10.71 -4.69
N VAL A 146 -5.12 -10.71 -3.85
CA VAL A 146 -4.17 -11.84 -3.77
C VAL A 146 -4.88 -13.12 -3.33
N LYS A 147 -5.81 -13.02 -2.37
CA LYS A 147 -6.64 -14.18 -1.98
C LYS A 147 -7.52 -14.67 -3.13
N ALA A 148 -8.13 -13.77 -3.90
CA ALA A 148 -8.96 -14.15 -5.05
C ALA A 148 -8.13 -14.85 -6.14
N LEU A 149 -6.93 -14.36 -6.44
CA LEU A 149 -6.02 -14.98 -7.41
C LEU A 149 -5.64 -16.41 -6.99
N GLN A 150 -5.29 -16.63 -5.71
CA GLN A 150 -4.97 -17.97 -5.21
C GLN A 150 -6.14 -18.95 -5.27
N VAL A 151 -7.36 -18.48 -4.99
CA VAL A 151 -8.56 -19.32 -5.14
C VAL A 151 -8.76 -19.71 -6.60
N VAL A 152 -8.54 -18.79 -7.54
CA VAL A 152 -8.64 -19.08 -8.96
C VAL A 152 -7.57 -20.08 -9.42
N GLU A 153 -6.31 -19.91 -9.02
CA GLU A 153 -5.23 -20.84 -9.38
C GLU A 153 -5.48 -22.25 -8.81
N SER A 154 -5.88 -22.36 -7.54
CA SER A 154 -6.14 -23.65 -6.90
C SER A 154 -7.34 -24.40 -7.52
N LEU A 155 -8.41 -23.69 -7.88
CA LEU A 155 -9.55 -24.29 -8.60
C LEU A 155 -9.19 -24.70 -10.04
N SER A 156 -8.25 -23.99 -10.67
CA SER A 156 -7.78 -24.31 -12.03
C SER A 156 -6.89 -25.55 -12.01
N ALA A 157 -6.02 -25.68 -11.01
CA ALA A 157 -5.14 -26.83 -10.83
C ALA A 157 -5.88 -28.13 -10.45
N GLN A 158 -7.08 -28.04 -9.87
CA GLN A 158 -7.95 -29.19 -9.56
C GLN A 158 -8.80 -29.67 -10.75
N ARG A 159 -8.82 -28.91 -11.85
CA ARG A 159 -9.57 -29.24 -13.08
C ARG A 159 -8.70 -29.90 -14.16
N VAL A 160 -7.43 -30.19 -13.84
CA VAL A 160 -6.48 -30.94 -14.66
C VAL A 160 -6.25 -32.30 -14.00
#